data_AF-K2FJH8-F1
#
_entry.id   AF-K2FJH8-F1
#
_cell.length_a   1.000
_cell.length_b   1.000
_cell.length_c   1.000
_cell.angle_alpha   90.00
_cell.angle_beta   90.00
_cell.angle_gamma   90.00
#
_symmetry.space_group_name_H-M   'P 1'
#
loop_
_entity.id
_entity.type
_entity.pdbx_description
1 polymer ?
#
loop_
_entity_poly.entity_id
_entity_poly.type
_entity_poly.pdbx_seq_one_letter_code
_entity_poly.pdbx_strand_id
1 'polypeptide(L)'
;YAFCYLGSVEPDGFSLDMSFKILFMIIIGGVGSIMGSFLGAAFILLLPIFLDVALPFVADLFGLPFASATVSHIQIAVFGALIMFFLIVEPHGLARLWQIAKEKLRLWPFPH
;
A
#
# COMPACT_ATOMS: atom_id res chain seq x y z
N TYR A 1 16.22 -4.88 -14.08
CA TYR A 1 17.08 -4.86 -12.88
C TYR A 1 18.52 -4.73 -13.35
N ALA A 2 19.38 -3.97 -12.65
CA ALA A 2 20.79 -3.86 -13.00
C ALA A 2 21.59 -4.84 -12.13
N PHE A 3 22.18 -5.86 -12.73
CA PHE A 3 23.05 -6.79 -12.01
C PHE A 3 24.48 -6.24 -12.09
N CYS A 4 24.88 -5.47 -11.07
CA CYS A 4 26.25 -4.93 -10.99
C CYS A 4 27.33 -6.02 -11.07
N TYR A 5 27.00 -7.27 -10.71
CA TYR A 5 27.91 -8.40 -10.76
C TYR A 5 28.10 -8.99 -12.17
N LEU A 6 27.10 -8.89 -13.05
CA LEU A 6 27.13 -9.47 -14.41
C LEU A 6 27.45 -8.45 -15.50
N GLY A 7 27.54 -7.15 -15.16
CA GLY A 7 27.73 -6.08 -16.14
C GLY A 7 26.58 -5.92 -17.13
N SER A 8 25.45 -6.62 -16.90
CA SER A 8 24.24 -6.55 -17.70
C SER A 8 23.19 -5.69 -17.01
N VAL A 9 22.61 -4.79 -17.79
CA VAL A 9 21.41 -4.06 -17.40
C VAL A 9 20.27 -4.71 -18.16
N GLU A 10 19.32 -5.29 -17.42
CA GLU A 10 18.08 -5.78 -18.00
C GLU A 10 17.12 -4.56 -18.10
N PRO A 11 16.92 -3.97 -19.30
CA PRO A 11 16.13 -2.76 -19.46
C PRO A 11 14.64 -2.98 -19.13
N ASP A 12 14.19 -4.22 -19.12
CA ASP A 12 12.81 -4.61 -18.77
C ASP A 12 12.41 -4.25 -17.33
N GLY A 13 13.40 -4.06 -16.44
CA GLY A 13 13.13 -3.58 -15.08
C GLY A 13 12.78 -2.10 -14.96
N PHE A 14 12.91 -1.30 -16.03
CA PHE A 14 12.57 0.12 -16.06
C PHE A 14 11.28 0.36 -16.85
N SER A 15 10.26 -0.45 -16.60
CA SER A 15 8.97 -0.33 -17.24
C SER A 15 8.16 0.88 -16.73
N LEU A 16 7.18 1.31 -17.53
CA LEU A 16 6.19 2.31 -17.11
C LEU A 16 5.42 1.85 -15.87
N ASP A 17 5.15 0.54 -15.74
CA ASP A 17 4.48 -0.04 -14.57
C ASP A 17 5.25 0.22 -13.28
N MET A 18 6.57 0.08 -13.30
CA MET A 18 7.40 0.40 -12.13
C MET A 18 7.34 1.90 -11.79
N SER A 19 7.32 2.75 -12.81
CA SER A 19 7.20 4.20 -12.64
C SER A 19 5.85 4.59 -12.02
N PHE A 20 4.75 4.01 -12.51
CA PHE A 20 3.42 4.21 -11.93
C PHE A 20 3.34 3.68 -10.50
N LYS A 21 3.94 2.52 -10.23
CA LYS A 21 3.97 1.94 -8.88
C LYS A 21 4.64 2.89 -7.88
N ILE A 22 5.78 3.47 -8.25
CA ILE A 22 6.48 4.46 -7.41
C ILE A 22 5.64 5.74 -7.27
N LEU A 23 5.03 6.22 -8.36
CA LEU A 23 4.16 7.39 -8.32
C LEU A 23 2.98 7.18 -7.35
N PHE A 24 2.32 6.02 -7.38
CA PHE A 24 1.24 5.70 -6.46
C PHE A 24 1.70 5.65 -5.01
N MET A 25 2.90 5.10 -4.72
CA MET A 25 3.46 5.13 -3.35
C MET A 25 3.58 6.56 -2.82
N ILE A 26 4.03 7.51 -3.65
CA ILE A 26 4.19 8.92 -3.25
C ILE A 26 2.83 9.60 -3.09
N ILE A 27 1.89 9.39 -4.03
CA ILE A 27 0.56 9.99 -3.97
C ILE A 27 -0.21 9.50 -2.75
N ILE A 28 -0.22 8.19 -2.51
CA ILE A 28 -0.95 7.57 -1.39
C ILE A 28 -0.28 7.91 -0.06
N GLY A 29 1.06 7.92 -0.04
CA GLY A 29 1.83 8.32 1.12
C GLY A 29 1.62 9.78 1.52
N GLY A 30 1.42 10.66 0.53
CA GLY A 30 1.26 12.10 0.69
C GLY A 30 2.38 12.84 -0.03
N VAL A 31 2.01 13.58 -1.08
CA VAL A 31 2.96 14.35 -1.91
C VAL A 31 3.62 15.43 -1.05
N GLY A 32 4.96 15.47 -1.07
CA GLY A 32 5.74 16.46 -0.31
C GLY A 32 6.11 16.04 1.13
N SER A 33 5.80 14.81 1.55
CA SER A 33 6.19 14.27 2.86
C SER A 33 7.13 13.07 2.75
N ILE A 34 8.33 13.18 3.32
CA ILE A 34 9.30 12.06 3.37
C ILE A 34 8.70 10.88 4.15
N MET A 35 8.14 11.14 5.33
CA MET A 35 7.48 10.11 6.14
C MET A 35 6.25 9.52 5.43
N GLY A 36 5.55 10.34 4.65
CA GLY A 36 4.47 9.91 3.78
C GLY A 36 4.93 8.86 2.77
N SER A 37 6.02 9.13 2.04
CA SER A 37 6.59 8.19 1.07
C SER A 37 6.95 6.83 1.69
N PHE A 38 7.49 6.81 2.93
CA PHE A 38 7.75 5.54 3.63
C PHE A 38 6.47 4.78 3.97
N LEU A 39 5.44 5.47 4.48
CA LEU A 39 4.14 4.86 4.78
C LEU A 39 3.42 4.38 3.51
N GLY A 40 3.48 5.16 2.44
CA GLY A 40 2.93 4.79 1.13
C GLY A 40 3.64 3.58 0.53
N ALA A 41 4.97 3.52 0.60
CA ALA A 41 5.74 2.36 0.17
C ALA A 41 5.41 1.11 1.01
N ALA A 42 5.34 1.25 2.34
CA ALA A 42 4.94 0.17 3.23
C ALA A 42 3.52 -0.31 2.93
N PHE A 43 2.58 0.60 2.71
CA PHE A 43 1.20 0.26 2.40
C PHE A 43 1.08 -0.50 1.07
N ILE A 44 1.68 0.00 0.00
CA ILE A 44 1.63 -0.62 -1.33
C ILE A 44 2.30 -1.99 -1.35
N LEU A 45 3.31 -2.21 -0.51
CA LEU A 45 4.01 -3.49 -0.41
C LEU A 45 3.30 -4.49 0.52
N LEU A 46 2.85 -4.04 1.69
CA LEU A 46 2.27 -4.91 2.72
C LEU A 46 0.82 -5.26 2.46
N LEU A 47 0.02 -4.35 1.90
CA LEU A 47 -1.39 -4.61 1.61
C LEU A 47 -1.62 -5.85 0.75
N PRO A 48 -0.96 -6.04 -0.41
CA PRO A 48 -1.17 -7.24 -1.22
C PRO A 48 -0.79 -8.52 -0.45
N ILE A 49 0.34 -8.49 0.27
CA ILE A 49 0.81 -9.63 1.09
C ILE A 49 -0.20 -9.95 2.20
N PHE A 50 -0.74 -8.91 2.85
CA PHE A 50 -1.75 -9.06 3.88
C PHE A 50 -3.02 -9.71 3.32
N LEU A 51 -3.48 -9.28 2.15
CA LEU A 51 -4.66 -9.85 1.50
C LEU A 51 -4.42 -11.31 1.07
N ASP A 52 -3.22 -11.65 0.57
CA ASP A 52 -2.88 -13.02 0.18
C ASP A 52 -2.91 -14.01 1.36
N VAL A 53 -2.65 -13.54 2.59
CA VAL A 53 -2.72 -14.37 3.80
C VAL A 53 -4.11 -14.32 4.44
N ALA A 54 -4.72 -13.13 4.51
CA ALA A 54 -5.98 -12.92 5.21
C ALA A 54 -7.18 -13.48 4.44
N LEU A 55 -7.25 -13.33 3.11
CA LEU A 55 -8.39 -13.80 2.32
C LEU A 55 -8.58 -15.31 2.40
N PRO A 56 -7.55 -16.16 2.20
CA PRO A 56 -7.70 -17.61 2.36
C PRO A 56 -8.05 -18.00 3.79
N PHE A 57 -7.43 -17.38 4.80
CA PHE A 57 -7.74 -17.65 6.21
C PHE A 57 -9.21 -17.38 6.54
N VAL A 58 -9.77 -16.27 6.04
CA VAL A 58 -11.18 -15.95 6.20
C VAL A 58 -12.05 -16.92 5.39
N ALA A 59 -11.65 -17.28 4.17
CA ALA A 59 -12.37 -18.24 3.34
C ALA A 59 -12.54 -19.60 4.04
N ASP A 60 -11.45 -20.11 4.62
CA ASP A 60 -11.42 -21.36 5.36
C ASP A 60 -12.34 -21.32 6.58
N LEU A 61 -12.35 -20.18 7.30
CA LEU A 61 -13.21 -19.99 8.46
C LEU A 61 -14.72 -20.00 8.10
N PHE A 62 -15.08 -19.47 6.93
CA PHE A 62 -16.46 -19.41 6.46
C PHE A 62 -16.85 -20.56 5.52
N GLY A 63 -15.95 -21.50 5.24
CA GLY A 63 -16.17 -22.62 4.32
C GLY A 63 -16.47 -22.19 2.88
N LEU A 64 -15.97 -21.02 2.46
CA LEU A 64 -16.20 -20.47 1.13
C LEU A 64 -15.18 -21.04 0.13
N PRO A 65 -15.61 -21.55 -1.04
CA PRO A 65 -14.71 -22.06 -2.06
C PRO A 65 -14.11 -20.89 -2.86
N PHE A 66 -13.17 -20.16 -2.27
CA PHE A 66 -12.39 -19.18 -3.03
C PHE A 66 -11.30 -19.91 -3.83
N ALA A 67 -11.49 -19.96 -5.16
CA ALA A 67 -10.40 -20.33 -6.05
C ALA A 67 -9.28 -19.27 -5.97
N SER A 68 -8.02 -19.68 -6.16
CA SER A 68 -6.87 -18.77 -6.16
C SER A 68 -7.03 -17.60 -7.15
N ALA A 69 -7.68 -17.85 -8.29
CA ALA A 69 -8.01 -16.80 -9.26
C ALA A 69 -8.94 -15.72 -8.67
N THR A 70 -9.93 -16.09 -7.86
CA THR A 70 -10.84 -15.15 -7.21
C THR A 70 -10.11 -14.27 -6.20
N VAL A 71 -9.13 -14.81 -5.47
CA VAL A 71 -8.29 -14.05 -4.53
C VAL A 71 -7.50 -12.97 -5.25
N SER A 72 -6.85 -13.29 -6.38
CA SER A 72 -6.14 -12.28 -7.19
C SER A 72 -7.06 -11.16 -7.68
N HIS A 73 -8.27 -11.49 -8.15
CA HIS A 73 -9.22 -10.46 -8.60
C HIS A 73 -9.72 -9.58 -7.45
N ILE A 74 -9.99 -10.16 -6.28
CA ILE A 74 -10.36 -9.42 -5.08
C ILE A 74 -9.22 -8.50 -4.65
N GLN A 75 -7.97 -8.98 -4.67
CA GLN A 75 -6.80 -8.20 -4.31
C GLN A 75 -6.70 -6.93 -5.18
N ILE A 76 -6.84 -7.07 -6.51
CA ILE A 76 -6.83 -5.93 -7.44
C ILE A 76 -7.99 -4.97 -7.16
N ALA A 77 -9.21 -5.49 -6.96
CA ALA A 77 -10.38 -4.67 -6.69
C ALA A 77 -10.27 -3.89 -5.37
N VAL A 78 -9.85 -4.56 -4.29
CA VAL A 78 -9.62 -3.96 -2.96
C VAL A 78 -8.50 -2.94 -3.02
N PHE A 79 -7.42 -3.25 -3.74
CA PHE A 79 -6.31 -2.32 -3.93
C PHE A 79 -6.76 -1.03 -4.64
N GLY A 80 -7.47 -1.14 -5.76
CA GLY A 80 -8.02 0.02 -6.47
C GLY A 80 -9.03 0.81 -5.64
N ALA A 81 -9.91 0.11 -4.91
CA ALA A 81 -10.87 0.73 -4.01
C ALA A 81 -10.19 1.51 -2.86
N LEU A 82 -9.13 0.94 -2.27
CA LEU A 82 -8.37 1.61 -1.21
C LEU A 82 -7.66 2.86 -1.73
N ILE A 83 -7.10 2.82 -2.94
CA ILE A 83 -6.52 4.02 -3.58
C ILE A 83 -7.57 5.11 -3.73
N MET A 84 -8.74 4.78 -4.29
CA MET A 84 -9.84 5.74 -4.44
C MET A 84 -10.30 6.28 -3.08
N PHE A 85 -10.44 5.42 -2.08
CA PHE A 85 -10.80 5.81 -0.73
C PHE A 85 -9.82 6.81 -0.12
N PHE A 86 -8.50 6.54 -0.18
CA PHE A 86 -7.49 7.45 0.35
C PHE A 86 -7.50 8.80 -0.37
N LEU A 87 -7.63 8.80 -1.69
CA LEU A 87 -7.71 10.03 -2.48
C LEU A 87 -8.95 10.88 -2.14
N ILE A 88 -10.09 10.25 -1.83
CA ILE A 88 -11.34 10.94 -1.47
C ILE A 88 -11.30 11.47 -0.03
N VAL A 89 -10.90 10.63 0.93
CA VAL A 89 -10.99 10.95 2.36
C VAL A 89 -9.91 11.94 2.77
N GLU A 90 -8.66 11.75 2.35
CA GLU A 90 -7.58 12.67 2.66
C GLU A 90 -6.64 12.85 1.45
N PRO A 91 -6.79 13.92 0.66
CA PRO A 91 -5.90 14.17 -0.49
C PRO A 91 -4.45 14.45 -0.09
N HIS A 92 -4.17 14.60 1.22
CA HIS A 92 -2.83 14.76 1.76
C HIS A 92 -2.13 13.42 2.08
N GLY A 93 -2.82 12.29 1.85
CA GLY A 93 -2.29 10.93 2.00
C GLY A 93 -2.12 10.45 3.45
N LEU A 94 -1.56 9.24 3.59
CA LEU A 94 -1.31 8.56 4.87
C LEU A 94 -0.48 9.38 5.86
N ALA A 95 0.34 10.30 5.37
CA ALA A 95 1.13 11.21 6.20
C ALA A 95 0.27 12.03 7.17
N ARG A 96 -0.90 12.51 6.72
CA ARG A 96 -1.76 13.37 7.53
C ARG A 96 -2.48 12.58 8.62
N LEU A 97 -3.04 11.41 8.30
CA LEU A 97 -3.56 10.45 9.29
C LEU A 97 -2.52 10.13 10.38
N TRP A 98 -1.27 9.92 10.00
CA TRP A 98 -0.20 9.63 10.95
C TRP A 98 0.12 10.80 11.89
N GLN A 99 0.11 12.05 11.38
CA GLN A 99 0.28 13.22 12.24
C GLN A 99 -0.88 13.40 13.22
N ILE A 100 -2.13 13.29 12.74
CA ILE A 100 -3.33 13.36 13.60
C ILE A 100 -3.30 12.26 14.67
N ALA A 101 -2.93 11.04 14.29
CA ALA A 101 -2.78 9.93 15.23
C ALA A 101 -1.72 10.22 16.29
N LYS A 102 -0.56 10.78 15.91
CA LYS A 102 0.49 11.19 16.87
C LYS A 102 0.04 12.33 17.78
N GLU A 103 -0.64 13.33 17.24
CA GLU A 103 -1.15 14.46 18.03
C GLU A 103 -2.16 13.96 19.06
N LYS A 104 -3.07 13.09 18.65
CA LYS A 104 -4.05 12.45 19.54
C LYS A 104 -3.39 11.54 20.58
N LEU A 105 -2.35 10.80 20.20
CA LEU A 105 -1.58 9.95 21.12
C LEU A 105 -0.75 10.77 22.11
N ARG A 106 -0.25 11.95 21.72
CA ARG A 106 0.51 12.84 22.61
C ARG A 106 -0.35 13.53 23.65
N LEU A 107 -1.60 13.83 23.32
CA LEU A 107 -2.60 14.38 24.26
C LEU A 107 -3.18 13.31 25.20
N TRP A 108 -2.79 12.05 25.03
CA TRP A 108 -3.12 10.93 25.91
C TRP A 108 -1.88 10.69 26.81
N PRO A 109 -1.90 11.06 28.12
CA PRO A 109 -2.88 10.62 29.12
C PRO A 109 -3.50 11.72 30.00
N PHE A 110 -3.31 13.02 29.72
CA PHE A 110 -3.98 14.09 30.47
C PHE A 110 -4.52 15.15 29.50
N PRO A 111 -5.85 15.44 29.51
CA PRO A 111 -6.49 16.35 28.57
C PRO A 111 -6.29 17.85 28.90
N HIS A 112 -5.18 18.21 29.57
CA HIS A 112 -4.76 19.58 29.88
C HIS A 112 -3.29 19.76 29.51
#